data_AF-A0A7K4FMB6-F1
#
_entry.id   AF-A0A7K4FMB6-F1
#
_cell.length_a   1.000
_cell.length_b   1.000
_cell.length_c   1.000
_cell.angle_alpha   90.00
_cell.angle_beta   90.00
_cell.angle_gamma   90.00
#
_symmetry.space_group_name_H-M   'P 1'
#
loop_
_entity.id
_entity.type
_entity.pdbx_description
1 polymer ?
#
loop_
_entity_poly.entity_id
_entity_poly.type
_entity_poly.pdbx_seq_one_letter_code
_entity_poly.pdbx_strand_id
1 'polypeptide(L)'
;MEPFLFKSYDRILGIACDIESLITELQCVSNYDYDAASYHIINGHISMWLNYMGFPELAENLKTARSPDEAIRILKSSQRWKTRSPEHAGKHQRNMKQKMA
;
A
#
# COMPACT_ATOMS: atom_id res chain seq x y z
N MET A 1 -9.14 3.53 11.29
CA MET A 1 -8.17 3.65 10.19
C MET A 1 -8.79 4.54 9.13
N GLU A 2 -8.04 5.51 8.62
CA GLU A 2 -8.56 6.43 7.59
C GLU A 2 -8.54 5.75 6.21
N PRO A 3 -9.63 5.87 5.41
CA PRO A 3 -9.67 5.29 4.07
C PRO A 3 -8.77 6.06 3.11
N PHE A 4 -8.25 5.36 2.10
CA PHE A 4 -7.62 6.00 0.96
C PHE A 4 -8.69 6.46 -0.02
N LEU A 5 -8.65 7.74 -0.41
CA LEU A 5 -9.55 8.33 -1.38
C LEU A 5 -8.79 8.53 -2.69
N PHE A 6 -9.20 7.82 -3.73
CA PHE A 6 -8.79 8.15 -5.09
C PHE A 6 -9.53 9.42 -5.49
N LYS A 7 -8.79 10.50 -5.75
CA LYS A 7 -9.35 11.81 -6.08
C LYS A 7 -8.76 12.35 -7.36
N SER A 8 -9.62 12.95 -8.18
CA SER A 8 -9.23 13.80 -9.30
C SER A 8 -9.87 15.15 -9.07
N TYR A 9 -9.05 16.15 -8.71
CA TYR A 9 -9.49 17.45 -8.23
C TYR A 9 -10.51 17.31 -7.08
N ASP A 10 -11.72 17.86 -7.23
CA ASP A 10 -12.79 17.83 -6.23
C ASP A 10 -13.66 16.56 -6.29
N ARG A 11 -13.33 15.60 -7.17
CA ARG A 11 -14.11 14.37 -7.37
C ARG A 11 -13.43 13.19 -6.71
N ILE A 12 -14.21 12.41 -5.96
CA ILE A 12 -13.81 11.09 -5.47
C ILE A 12 -14.14 10.06 -6.55
N LEU A 13 -13.13 9.33 -6.98
CA LEU A 13 -13.23 8.28 -8.01
C LEU A 13 -13.34 6.87 -7.39
N GLY A 14 -12.88 6.70 -6.16
CA GLY A 14 -12.87 5.41 -5.47
C GLY A 14 -12.45 5.53 -4.01
N ILE A 15 -12.78 4.53 -3.20
CA ILE A 15 -12.53 4.51 -1.74
C ILE A 15 -12.03 3.14 -1.32
N ALA A 16 -10.84 3.09 -0.71
CA ALA A 16 -10.25 1.87 -0.19
C ALA A 16 -10.06 1.93 1.33
N CYS A 17 -10.49 0.87 2.03
CA CYS A 17 -10.38 0.76 3.49
C CYS A 17 -9.30 -0.25 3.93
N ASP A 18 -8.84 -1.09 3.01
CA ASP A 18 -7.86 -2.15 3.21
C ASP A 18 -7.12 -2.45 1.89
N ILE A 19 -6.21 -3.43 1.90
CA ILE A 19 -5.40 -3.78 0.72
C ILE A 19 -6.27 -4.38 -0.40
N GLU A 20 -7.33 -5.12 -0.08
CA GLU A 20 -8.18 -5.78 -1.07
C GLU A 20 -9.04 -4.78 -1.84
N SER A 21 -9.69 -3.88 -1.11
CA SER A 21 -10.38 -2.73 -1.68
C SER A 21 -9.41 -1.79 -2.41
N LEU A 22 -8.18 -1.59 -1.92
CA LEU A 22 -7.18 -0.79 -2.64
C LEU A 22 -6.86 -1.36 -4.01
N ILE A 23 -6.68 -2.68 -4.13
CA ILE A 23 -6.42 -3.33 -5.42
C ILE A 23 -7.62 -3.18 -6.35
N THR A 24 -8.82 -3.44 -5.83
CA THR A 24 -10.06 -3.41 -6.60
C THR A 24 -10.34 -2.00 -7.11
N GLU A 25 -10.28 -1.00 -6.23
CA GLU A 25 -10.51 0.40 -6.59
C GLU A 25 -9.42 0.92 -7.51
N LEU A 26 -8.16 0.56 -7.31
CA LEU A 26 -7.10 0.95 -8.22
C LEU A 26 -7.34 0.41 -9.63
N GLN A 27 -7.86 -0.81 -9.77
CA GLN A 27 -8.27 -1.38 -11.07
C GLN A 27 -9.47 -0.64 -11.69
N CYS A 28 -10.48 -0.33 -10.88
CA CYS A 28 -11.65 0.41 -11.35
C CYS A 28 -11.27 1.82 -11.81
N VAL A 29 -10.51 2.55 -10.99
CA VAL A 29 -10.03 3.90 -11.31
C VAL A 29 -9.08 3.86 -12.50
N SER A 30 -8.17 2.90 -12.62
CA SER A 30 -7.27 2.84 -13.80
C SER A 30 -7.99 2.61 -15.11
N ASN A 31 -9.11 1.89 -15.09
CA ASN A 31 -9.95 1.67 -16.28
C ASN A 31 -10.83 2.87 -16.61
N TYR A 32 -11.21 3.67 -15.61
CA TYR A 32 -12.06 4.85 -15.76
C TYR A 32 -11.25 6.11 -16.09
N ASP A 33 -10.18 6.36 -15.33
CA ASP A 33 -9.27 7.50 -15.42
C ASP A 33 -7.83 7.05 -15.06
N TYR A 34 -7.11 6.63 -16.10
CA TYR A 34 -5.74 6.13 -15.97
C TYR A 34 -4.76 7.17 -15.42
N ASP A 35 -4.94 8.44 -15.78
CA ASP A 35 -4.06 9.53 -15.36
C ASP A 35 -4.24 9.84 -13.88
N ALA A 36 -5.48 9.83 -13.37
CA ALA A 36 -5.74 9.96 -11.94
C ALA A 36 -5.15 8.78 -11.14
N ALA A 37 -5.32 7.55 -11.62
CA ALA A 37 -4.70 6.38 -10.98
C ALA A 37 -3.16 6.50 -10.96
N SER A 38 -2.56 6.85 -12.09
CA SER A 38 -1.11 7.03 -12.25
C SER A 38 -0.58 8.15 -11.37
N TYR A 39 -1.31 9.25 -11.26
CA TYR A 39 -0.97 10.38 -10.40
C TYR A 39 -0.79 9.95 -8.94
N HIS A 40 -1.71 9.16 -8.38
CA HIS A 40 -1.60 8.67 -7.00
C HIS A 40 -0.40 7.72 -6.77
N ILE A 41 0.01 6.99 -7.81
CA ILE A 41 1.15 6.07 -7.74
C ILE A 41 2.46 6.85 -7.82
N ILE A 42 2.61 7.67 -8.86
CA ILE A 42 3.85 8.40 -9.15
C ILE A 42 4.20 9.37 -8.01
N ASN A 43 3.18 10.03 -7.43
CA ASN A 43 3.39 10.93 -6.29
C ASN A 43 3.50 10.20 -4.93
N GLY A 44 3.43 8.87 -4.92
CA GLY A 44 3.61 8.08 -3.70
C GLY A 44 2.46 8.23 -2.68
N HIS A 45 1.27 8.63 -3.11
CA HIS A 45 0.12 8.76 -2.20
C HIS A 45 -0.28 7.41 -1.61
N ILE A 46 -0.31 6.37 -2.45
CA ILE A 46 -0.66 5.02 -2.01
C ILE A 46 0.43 4.46 -1.08
N SER A 47 1.72 4.68 -1.38
CA SER A 47 2.81 4.19 -0.52
C SER A 47 2.81 4.89 0.84
N MET A 48 2.54 6.19 0.88
CA MET A 48 2.38 6.93 2.13
C MET A 48 1.23 6.37 2.98
N TRP A 49 0.08 6.11 2.36
CA TRP A 49 -1.06 5.49 3.06
C TRP A 49 -0.74 4.09 3.58
N LEU A 50 -0.08 3.25 2.78
CA LEU A 50 0.35 1.91 3.22
C LEU A 50 1.30 1.96 4.41
N ASN A 51 2.23 2.91 4.42
CA ASN A 51 3.15 3.09 5.54
C ASN A 51 2.39 3.51 6.81
N TYR A 52 1.44 4.45 6.69
CA TYR A 52 0.56 4.85 7.79
C TYR A 52 -0.28 3.69 8.34
N MET A 53 -0.74 2.79 7.48
CA MET A 53 -1.51 1.60 7.84
C MET A 53 -0.67 0.46 8.45
N GLY A 54 0.65 0.63 8.59
CA GLY A 54 1.54 -0.35 9.18
C GLY A 54 2.12 -1.38 8.20
N PHE A 55 2.18 -1.04 6.90
CA PHE A 55 2.78 -1.89 5.85
C PHE A 55 4.04 -1.25 5.23
N PRO A 56 5.13 -1.01 6.00
CA PRO A 56 6.29 -0.25 5.52
C PRO A 56 7.06 -0.96 4.39
N GLU A 57 7.17 -2.28 4.41
CA GLU A 57 7.83 -3.05 3.34
C GLU A 57 7.06 -2.96 2.02
N LEU A 58 5.72 -3.07 2.10
CA LEU A 58 4.87 -2.95 0.92
C LEU A 58 4.89 -1.51 0.37
N ALA A 59 4.91 -0.52 1.26
CA ALA A 59 5.06 0.88 0.89
C ALA A 59 6.37 1.14 0.14
N GLU A 60 7.49 0.59 0.62
CA GLU A 60 8.80 0.71 -0.02
C GLU A 60 8.81 0.05 -1.40
N ASN A 61 8.30 -1.18 -1.49
CA ASN A 61 8.18 -1.87 -2.77
C ASN A 61 7.34 -1.07 -3.77
N LEU A 62 6.23 -0.47 -3.32
CA LEU A 62 5.33 0.28 -4.19
C LEU A 62 5.97 1.55 -4.78
N LYS A 63 6.98 2.15 -4.12
CA LYS A 63 7.69 3.33 -4.67
C LYS A 63 8.37 3.05 -6.01
N THR A 64 8.61 1.79 -6.34
CA THR A 64 9.20 1.37 -7.62
C THR A 64 8.21 1.41 -8.77
N ALA A 65 6.90 1.38 -8.50
CA ALA A 65 5.87 1.35 -9.53
C ALA A 65 5.85 2.66 -10.34
N ARG A 66 5.65 2.51 -11.65
CA ARG A 66 5.49 3.62 -12.61
C ARG A 66 4.16 3.57 -13.37
N SER A 67 3.34 2.56 -13.12
CA SER A 67 2.01 2.39 -13.72
C SER A 67 1.03 1.73 -12.75
N PRO A 68 -0.29 1.89 -12.98
CA PRO A 68 -1.33 1.13 -12.26
C PRO A 68 -1.10 -0.37 -12.32
N ASP A 69 -0.75 -0.92 -13.48
CA ASP A 69 -0.50 -2.36 -13.64
C ASP A 69 0.66 -2.85 -12.77
N GLU A 70 1.78 -2.13 -12.72
CA GLU A 70 2.91 -2.45 -11.85
C GLU A 70 2.53 -2.37 -10.37
N ALA A 71 1.82 -1.30 -9.98
CA ALA A 71 1.33 -1.13 -8.62
C ALA A 71 0.41 -2.29 -8.20
N ILE A 72 -0.54 -2.67 -9.05
CA ILE A 72 -1.44 -3.81 -8.81
C ILE A 72 -0.67 -5.11 -8.68
N ARG A 73 0.36 -5.35 -9.51
CA ARG A 73 1.21 -6.56 -9.41
C ARG A 73 1.94 -6.62 -8.06
N ILE A 74 2.49 -5.50 -7.60
CA ILE A 74 3.18 -5.40 -6.29
C ILE A 74 2.20 -5.62 -5.14
N LEU A 75 1.01 -5.00 -5.19
CA LEU A 75 -0.02 -5.18 -4.18
C LEU A 75 -0.50 -6.64 -4.11
N LYS A 76 -0.71 -7.30 -5.26
CA LYS A 76 -1.12 -8.71 -5.31
C LYS A 76 -0.03 -9.68 -4.87
N SER A 77 1.24 -9.41 -5.21
CA SER A 77 2.36 -10.25 -4.73
C SER A 77 2.46 -10.22 -3.21
N SER A 78 2.07 -9.10 -2.59
CA SER A 78 2.03 -8.96 -1.13
C SER A 78 0.93 -9.79 -0.45
N GLN A 79 -0.20 -10.05 -1.09
CA GLN A 79 -1.21 -10.89 -0.46
C GLN A 79 -0.78 -12.37 -0.36
N ARG A 80 0.08 -12.82 -1.28
CA ARG A 80 0.57 -14.20 -1.30
C ARG A 80 1.47 -14.56 -0.11
N TRP A 81 2.10 -13.58 0.55
CA TRP A 81 2.91 -13.84 1.75
C TRP A 81 2.06 -13.99 3.02
N LYS A 82 0.91 -13.30 3.13
CA LYS A 82 -0.03 -13.49 4.25
C LYS A 82 -0.59 -14.93 4.31
N THR A 83 -0.70 -15.61 3.18
CA THR A 83 -1.15 -17.01 3.09
C THR A 83 -0.05 -18.06 3.27
N ARG A 84 1.24 -17.67 3.33
CA ARG A 84 2.36 -18.64 3.41
C ARG A 84 3.15 -18.65 4.72
N SER A 85 2.89 -17.76 5.68
CA SER A 85 3.59 -17.78 6.98
C SER A 85 2.69 -17.31 8.14
N PRO A 86 2.39 -18.19 9.12
CA PRO A 86 1.69 -17.79 10.36
C PRO A 86 2.57 -17.08 11.40
N GLU A 87 3.84 -16.74 11.14
CA GLU A 87 4.82 -16.58 12.22
C GLU A 87 5.50 -15.20 12.40
N HIS A 88 5.11 -14.14 11.69
CA HIS A 88 5.78 -12.83 11.81
C HIS A 88 4.93 -11.69 12.38
N ALA A 89 3.88 -12.00 13.14
CA ALA A 89 3.26 -11.06 14.07
C ALA A 89 4.03 -11.07 15.41
N GLY A 90 5.18 -10.40 15.45
CA GLY A 90 5.82 -10.03 16.72
C GLY A 90 7.32 -10.30 16.78
N LYS A 91 8.11 -9.23 16.62
CA LYS A 91 9.27 -8.88 17.47
C LYS A 91 10.03 -7.71 16.82
N HIS A 92 9.59 -6.50 17.13
CA HIS A 92 10.46 -5.33 17.04
C HIS A 92 10.38 -4.51 18.33
N GLN A 93 11.06 -5.01 19.36
CA GLN A 93 11.68 -4.21 20.41
C GLN A 93 12.72 -5.11 21.10
N ARG A 94 13.96 -5.09 20.59
CA ARG A 94 15.09 -5.63 21.33
C ARG A 94 15.49 -4.61 22.39
N ASN A 95 15.42 -5.04 23.64
CA ASN A 95 16.03 -4.40 24.79
C ASN A 95 17.48 -3.98 24.48
N MET A 96 17.77 -2.70 24.63
CA MET A 96 19.13 -2.23 24.83
C MET A 96 19.27 -1.82 26.31
N LYS A 97 19.44 -2.81 27.17
CA LYS A 97 19.99 -2.63 28.51
C LYS A 97 21.02 -3.72 28.77
N GLN A 98 22.13 -3.27 29.36
CA GLN A 98 23.22 -4.01 30.00
C GLN A 98 24.31 -4.55 29.06
N LYS A 99 25.35 -3.72 28.87
CA LYS A 99 26.72 -4.22 28.94
C LYS A 99 27.10 -4.32 30.42
N MET A 100 27.68 -5.48 30.74
CA MET A 100 28.09 -6.02 32.03
C MET A 100 29.26 -5.19 32.60
N ALA A 101 29.32 -4.98 33.91
CA ALA A 101 30.10 -5.79 34.88
C ALA A 101 31.59 -5.85 34.54
#